data_AF-A0A538GF13-F1
#
_entry.id   AF-A0A538GF13-F1
#
_cell.length_a   1.000
_cell.length_b   1.000
_cell.length_c   1.000
_cell.angle_alpha   90.00
_cell.angle_beta   90.00
_cell.angle_gamma   90.00
#
_symmetry.space_group_name_H-M   'P 1'
#
loop_
_entity.id
_entity.type
_entity.pdbx_description
1 polymer ?
#
loop_
_entity_poly.entity_id
_entity_poly.type
_entity_poly.pdbx_seq_one_letter_code
_entity_poly.pdbx_strand_id
1 'polypeptide(L)'
;MAAGDPRRWRDVSELLAVVCSAARPGPVLDRFEALPQIVTVVERDARRALGVTVEGVPVALVVAAPARFGTELVRATGSPEWVAAHEPLPDARDEDGVFRALGIPFLPPELREDGFGGDPGRLLELRDVRGDLHCHTTASDGRASAYEMGVAARELGYDYLAICDHTVSVGAVTGLDAAGVRRQGEEIAEANERLAPFRLLRGTECDIRRDGTLDLPDDVLSELDWVQASVHGGQRGSRDELTRRVLAALESPYVSCLSHPTGRLINHRQPNAVDLQAVFARLAEQGRAVEVNGLPDRLDLRDEHVRQAREAGVAVVVNTDAHSTRGLGNMQLAVATARRGGAAPDDIVNTRPVDEVLAMRFGGPSSGPRA
;
A
#
# COMPACT_ATOMS: atom_id res chain seq x y z
N MET A 1 -6.80 -23.97 -3.55
CA MET A 1 -6.89 -22.50 -3.46
C MET A 1 -6.03 -22.05 -2.30
N ALA A 2 -5.14 -21.08 -2.51
CA ALA A 2 -4.41 -20.47 -1.40
C ALA A 2 -5.39 -19.72 -0.50
N ALA A 3 -5.15 -19.77 0.80
CA ALA A 3 -5.95 -19.19 1.87
C ALA A 3 -5.01 -18.66 2.97
N GLY A 4 -5.61 -18.12 4.04
CA GLY A 4 -4.91 -17.47 5.12
C GLY A 4 -4.40 -16.07 4.75
N ASP A 5 -3.32 -15.67 5.41
CA ASP A 5 -2.75 -14.32 5.35
C ASP A 5 -2.43 -13.84 3.94
N PRO A 6 -1.86 -14.66 3.03
CA PRO A 6 -1.62 -14.22 1.66
C PRO A 6 -2.91 -13.91 0.90
N ARG A 7 -3.98 -14.65 1.17
CA ARG A 7 -5.28 -14.41 0.54
C ARG A 7 -5.94 -13.14 1.08
N ARG A 8 -5.66 -12.80 2.34
CA ARG A 8 -6.10 -11.53 2.95
C ARG A 8 -5.16 -10.36 2.66
N TRP A 9 -4.06 -10.57 1.94
CA TRP A 9 -3.04 -9.54 1.67
C TRP A 9 -2.41 -8.94 2.94
N ARG A 10 -2.19 -9.76 3.98
CA ARG A 10 -1.46 -9.29 5.16
C ARG A 10 -0.04 -8.88 4.81
N ASP A 11 0.42 -7.81 5.42
CA ASP A 11 1.81 -7.33 5.31
C ASP A 11 2.85 -8.41 5.65
N VAL A 12 2.50 -9.26 6.62
CA VAL A 12 3.31 -10.39 7.09
C VAL A 12 2.42 -11.63 7.12
N SER A 13 2.92 -12.72 6.56
CA SER A 13 2.21 -13.99 6.50
C SER A 13 2.73 -14.93 7.59
N GLU A 14 1.91 -15.17 8.60
CA GLU A 14 2.13 -16.16 9.67
C GLU A 14 1.26 -17.40 9.47
N LEU A 15 0.12 -17.24 8.79
CA LEU A 15 -0.84 -18.28 8.48
C LEU A 15 -0.94 -18.48 6.97
N LEU A 16 -0.21 -19.45 6.43
CA LEU A 16 -0.37 -19.90 5.04
C LEU A 16 -1.20 -21.18 5.01
N ALA A 17 -2.30 -21.17 4.26
CA ALA A 17 -3.17 -22.32 4.09
C ALA A 17 -3.47 -22.62 2.61
N VAL A 18 -3.77 -23.87 2.32
CA VAL A 18 -4.26 -24.33 1.03
C VAL A 18 -5.52 -25.16 1.27
N VAL A 19 -6.64 -24.73 0.68
CA VAL A 19 -7.90 -25.47 0.72
C VAL A 19 -8.13 -26.16 -0.63
N CYS A 20 -8.41 -27.45 -0.60
CA CYS A 20 -8.76 -28.25 -1.77
C CYS A 20 -10.04 -29.05 -1.52
N SER A 21 -10.67 -29.53 -2.59
CA SER A 21 -11.92 -30.28 -2.52
C SER A 21 -11.69 -31.74 -2.92
N ALA A 22 -12.07 -32.69 -2.07
CA ALA A 22 -12.06 -34.11 -2.40
C ALA A 22 -13.05 -34.90 -1.54
N ALA A 23 -13.71 -35.89 -2.14
CA ALA A 23 -14.55 -36.82 -1.38
C ALA A 23 -13.71 -37.71 -0.44
N ARG A 24 -12.56 -38.19 -0.94
CA ARG A 24 -11.59 -38.99 -0.18
C ARG A 24 -10.34 -38.15 0.12
N PRO A 25 -10.09 -37.77 1.39
CA PRO A 25 -8.98 -36.88 1.73
C PRO A 25 -7.61 -37.57 1.71
N GLY A 26 -7.54 -38.87 2.02
CA GLY A 26 -6.29 -39.64 2.17
C GLY A 26 -5.27 -39.43 1.04
N PRO A 27 -5.62 -39.70 -0.23
CA PRO A 27 -4.67 -39.53 -1.34
C PRO A 27 -4.13 -38.11 -1.51
N VAL A 28 -4.91 -37.09 -1.13
CA VAL A 28 -4.48 -35.69 -1.20
C VAL A 28 -3.51 -35.36 -0.07
N LEU A 29 -3.81 -35.82 1.14
CA LEU A 29 -2.92 -35.71 2.29
C LEU A 29 -1.59 -36.43 2.00
N ASP A 30 -1.63 -37.69 1.55
CA ASP A 30 -0.42 -38.46 1.22
C ASP A 30 0.43 -37.74 0.16
N ARG A 31 -0.21 -37.13 -0.85
CA ARG A 31 0.52 -36.36 -1.87
C ARG A 31 1.20 -35.13 -1.30
N PHE A 32 0.54 -34.42 -0.38
CA PHE A 32 1.07 -33.23 0.28
C PHE A 32 2.29 -33.54 1.14
N GLU A 33 2.26 -34.63 1.90
CA GLU A 33 3.40 -35.08 2.70
C GLU A 33 4.60 -35.49 1.83
N ALA A 34 4.33 -36.01 0.63
CA ALA A 34 5.34 -36.37 -0.34
C ALA A 34 5.80 -35.20 -1.25
N LEU A 35 5.37 -33.96 -0.99
CA LEU A 35 5.87 -32.81 -1.73
C LEU A 35 7.34 -32.55 -1.34
N PRO A 36 8.26 -32.36 -2.31
CA PRO A 36 9.66 -32.08 -2.01
C PRO A 36 9.86 -30.75 -1.26
N GLN A 37 8.86 -29.86 -1.30
CA GLN A 37 8.87 -28.61 -0.54
C GLN A 37 8.56 -28.83 0.95
N ILE A 38 7.87 -29.91 1.33
CA ILE A 38 7.49 -30.19 2.71
C ILE A 38 8.57 -31.04 3.35
N VAL A 39 9.25 -30.49 4.36
CA VAL A 39 10.32 -31.17 5.09
C VAL A 39 9.77 -32.08 6.16
N THR A 40 8.74 -31.63 6.86
CA THR A 40 8.12 -32.38 7.95
C THR A 40 6.65 -32.05 8.06
N VAL A 41 5.88 -33.02 8.56
CA VAL A 41 4.46 -32.88 8.87
C VAL A 41 4.35 -32.86 10.39
N VAL A 42 3.89 -31.75 10.92
CA VAL A 42 3.80 -31.51 12.37
C VAL A 42 2.50 -32.07 12.92
N GLU A 43 1.42 -31.94 12.15
CA GLU A 43 0.09 -32.41 12.52
C GLU A 43 -0.62 -33.03 11.31
N ARG A 44 -1.42 -34.07 11.54
CA ARG A 44 -2.28 -34.68 10.55
C ARG A 44 -3.57 -35.18 11.21
N ASP A 45 -4.71 -34.77 10.65
CA ASP A 45 -6.02 -35.30 11.00
C ASP A 45 -6.70 -35.95 9.77
N ALA A 46 -7.98 -36.32 9.90
CA ALA A 46 -8.73 -36.98 8.84
C ALA A 46 -8.85 -36.17 7.53
N ARG A 47 -8.81 -34.83 7.60
CA ARG A 47 -9.01 -33.92 6.46
C ARG A 47 -8.03 -32.75 6.44
N ARG A 48 -7.06 -32.67 7.36
CA ARG A 48 -6.09 -31.58 7.45
C ARG A 48 -4.69 -32.12 7.72
N ALA A 49 -3.70 -31.35 7.30
CA ALA A 49 -2.31 -31.55 7.67
C ALA A 49 -1.62 -30.20 7.83
N LEU A 50 -0.63 -30.13 8.72
CA LEU A 50 0.26 -28.99 8.87
C LEU A 50 1.68 -29.43 8.49
N GLY A 51 2.16 -28.95 7.36
CA GLY A 51 3.53 -29.18 6.90
C GLY A 51 4.41 -27.96 7.15
N VAL A 52 5.73 -28.15 7.19
CA VAL A 52 6.70 -27.05 7.23
C VAL A 52 7.57 -27.12 5.99
N THR A 53 7.76 -25.99 5.30
CA THR A 53 8.57 -25.94 4.08
C THR A 53 10.08 -26.01 4.35
N VAL A 54 10.88 -26.14 3.30
CA VAL A 54 12.36 -26.06 3.39
C VAL A 54 12.85 -24.70 3.92
N GLU A 55 12.07 -23.64 3.72
CA GLU A 55 12.32 -22.30 4.26
C GLU A 55 11.79 -22.10 5.69
N GLY A 56 11.24 -23.16 6.31
CA GLY A 56 10.69 -23.10 7.67
C GLY A 56 9.29 -22.49 7.75
N VAL A 57 8.59 -22.33 6.62
CA VAL A 57 7.25 -21.73 6.59
C VAL A 57 6.18 -22.79 6.89
N PRO A 58 5.32 -22.61 7.91
CA PRO A 58 4.19 -23.51 8.14
C PRO A 58 3.12 -23.38 7.04
N VAL A 59 2.63 -24.52 6.53
CA VAL A 59 1.59 -24.59 5.51
C VAL A 59 0.49 -25.55 5.97
N ALA A 60 -0.70 -25.02 6.21
CA ALA A 60 -1.88 -25.81 6.52
C ALA A 60 -2.57 -26.29 5.23
N LEU A 61 -2.72 -27.60 5.06
CA LEU A 61 -3.59 -28.19 4.05
C LEU A 61 -4.96 -28.50 4.66
N VAL A 62 -6.03 -28.05 4.02
CA VAL A 62 -7.42 -28.43 4.34
C VAL A 62 -8.05 -29.11 3.13
N VAL A 63 -8.46 -30.37 3.30
CA VAL A 63 -9.14 -31.17 2.28
C VAL A 63 -10.64 -31.15 2.55
N ALA A 64 -11.33 -30.11 2.08
CA ALA A 64 -12.75 -29.91 2.30
C ALA A 64 -13.61 -30.97 1.59
N ALA A 65 -14.75 -31.32 2.19
CA ALA A 65 -15.77 -32.10 1.49
C ALA A 65 -16.35 -31.24 0.35
N PRO A 66 -16.74 -31.81 -0.80
CA PRO A 66 -17.27 -31.01 -1.91
C PRO A 66 -18.44 -30.10 -1.55
N ALA A 67 -19.30 -30.54 -0.63
CA ALA A 67 -20.43 -29.75 -0.13
C ALA A 67 -20.03 -28.61 0.83
N ARG A 68 -18.82 -28.63 1.38
CA ARG A 68 -18.32 -27.69 2.41
C ARG A 68 -17.07 -26.92 1.95
N PHE A 69 -16.77 -26.91 0.64
CA PHE A 69 -15.56 -26.27 0.14
C PHE A 69 -15.55 -24.76 0.44
N GLY A 70 -16.66 -24.07 0.20
CA GLY A 70 -16.85 -22.66 0.55
C GLY A 70 -16.68 -22.41 2.04
N THR A 71 -17.30 -23.23 2.88
CA THR A 71 -17.20 -23.15 4.35
C THR A 71 -15.76 -23.23 4.83
N GLU A 72 -15.02 -24.26 4.40
CA GLU A 72 -13.63 -24.45 4.81
C GLU A 72 -12.70 -23.39 4.21
N LEU A 73 -13.03 -22.86 3.02
CA LEU A 73 -12.30 -21.75 2.42
C LEU A 73 -12.49 -20.45 3.21
N VAL A 74 -13.71 -20.11 3.61
CA VAL A 74 -13.97 -18.93 4.48
C VAL A 74 -13.23 -19.10 5.81
N ARG A 75 -13.36 -20.27 6.45
CA ARG A 75 -12.70 -20.61 7.72
C ARG A 75 -11.18 -20.52 7.66
N ALA A 76 -10.56 -21.04 6.59
CA ALA A 76 -9.12 -20.99 6.42
C ALA A 76 -8.61 -19.63 5.93
N THR A 77 -9.51 -18.76 5.45
CA THR A 77 -9.16 -17.43 4.94
C THR A 77 -9.23 -16.37 6.00
N GLY A 78 -10.30 -16.30 6.81
CA GLY A 78 -10.47 -15.24 7.81
C GLY A 78 -9.42 -15.28 8.92
N SER A 79 -9.23 -14.15 9.61
CA SER A 79 -8.43 -14.14 10.84
C SER A 79 -9.07 -15.01 11.92
N PRO A 80 -8.30 -15.54 12.89
CA PRO A 80 -8.87 -16.35 13.97
C PRO A 80 -10.03 -15.67 14.70
N GLU A 81 -9.89 -14.37 15.00
CA GLU A 81 -10.89 -13.56 15.69
C GLU A 81 -12.14 -13.36 14.81
N TRP A 82 -11.94 -13.04 13.53
CA TRP A 82 -13.06 -12.85 12.59
C TRP A 82 -13.84 -14.15 12.39
N VAL A 83 -13.14 -15.28 12.22
CA VAL A 83 -13.78 -16.59 12.08
C VAL A 83 -14.55 -16.94 13.35
N ALA A 84 -13.95 -16.76 14.53
CA ALA A 84 -14.61 -17.03 15.80
C ALA A 84 -15.90 -16.24 16.00
N ALA A 85 -15.94 -14.97 15.55
CA ALA A 85 -17.13 -14.13 15.60
C ALA A 85 -18.28 -14.59 14.68
N HIS A 86 -17.99 -15.41 13.66
CA HIS A 86 -18.96 -15.89 12.69
C HIS A 86 -19.26 -17.39 12.81
N GLU A 87 -18.68 -18.08 13.81
CA GLU A 87 -19.03 -19.47 14.08
C GLU A 87 -20.43 -19.60 14.70
N PRO A 88 -21.17 -20.68 14.40
CA PRO A 88 -20.83 -21.74 13.48
C PRO A 88 -20.99 -21.33 12.01
N LEU A 89 -19.98 -21.55 11.17
CA LEU A 89 -20.08 -21.28 9.73
C LEU A 89 -21.00 -22.30 9.03
N PRO A 90 -21.99 -21.86 8.22
CA PRO A 90 -22.91 -22.75 7.52
C PRO A 90 -22.21 -23.57 6.43
N ASP A 91 -22.76 -24.77 6.17
CA ASP A 91 -22.28 -25.65 5.11
C ASP A 91 -22.68 -25.12 3.73
N ALA A 92 -21.67 -24.80 2.92
CA ALA A 92 -21.87 -24.33 1.55
C ALA A 92 -20.72 -24.76 0.63
N ARG A 93 -21.06 -24.93 -0.66
CA ARG A 93 -20.11 -25.31 -1.72
C ARG A 93 -19.16 -24.17 -2.09
N ASP A 94 -19.60 -22.94 -1.96
CA ASP A 94 -18.88 -21.71 -2.31
C ASP A 94 -19.03 -20.66 -1.21
N GLU A 95 -18.21 -19.61 -1.27
CA GLU A 95 -18.21 -18.55 -0.26
C GLU A 95 -19.50 -17.74 -0.29
N ASP A 96 -20.04 -17.45 -1.47
CA ASP A 96 -21.35 -16.79 -1.63
C ASP A 96 -22.47 -17.51 -0.88
N GLY A 97 -22.49 -18.85 -0.91
CA GLY A 97 -23.44 -19.65 -0.13
C GLY A 97 -23.24 -19.48 1.38
N VAL A 98 -22.00 -19.35 1.86
CA VAL A 98 -21.70 -19.09 3.26
C VAL A 98 -22.24 -17.72 3.69
N PHE A 99 -21.87 -16.65 2.99
CA PHE A 99 -22.29 -15.28 3.32
C PHE A 99 -23.81 -15.12 3.23
N ARG A 100 -24.46 -15.71 2.20
CA ARG A 100 -25.92 -15.71 2.05
C ARG A 100 -26.63 -16.41 3.21
N ALA A 101 -26.10 -17.53 3.68
CA ALA A 101 -26.67 -18.27 4.80
C ALA A 101 -26.42 -17.57 6.16
N LEU A 102 -25.32 -16.83 6.31
CA LEU A 102 -25.06 -15.96 7.47
C LEU A 102 -25.93 -14.69 7.48
N GLY A 103 -26.51 -14.30 6.34
CA GLY A 103 -27.34 -13.10 6.24
C GLY A 103 -26.54 -11.79 6.26
N ILE A 104 -25.26 -11.83 5.88
CA ILE A 104 -24.37 -10.66 5.81
C ILE A 104 -23.88 -10.44 4.36
N PRO A 105 -23.47 -9.21 3.99
CA PRO A 105 -22.85 -8.94 2.70
C PRO A 105 -21.62 -9.83 2.46
N PHE A 106 -21.34 -10.13 1.19
CA PHE A 106 -20.10 -10.80 0.84
C PHE A 106 -18.90 -9.92 1.20
N LEU A 107 -18.03 -10.42 2.07
CA LEU A 107 -16.78 -9.74 2.42
C LEU A 107 -15.62 -10.34 1.62
N PRO A 108 -14.90 -9.52 0.83
CA PRO A 108 -13.70 -9.98 0.15
C PRO A 108 -12.65 -10.41 1.19
N PRO A 109 -11.76 -11.36 0.85
CA PRO A 109 -10.79 -11.94 1.79
C PRO A 109 -10.04 -10.94 2.67
N GLU A 110 -9.57 -9.84 2.07
CA GLU A 110 -8.79 -8.79 2.71
C GLU A 110 -9.54 -8.01 3.81
N LEU A 111 -10.87 -8.11 3.87
CA LEU A 111 -11.71 -7.48 4.89
C LEU A 111 -12.16 -8.45 5.99
N ARG A 112 -11.70 -9.70 5.97
CA ARG A 112 -12.06 -10.73 6.97
C ARG A 112 -11.12 -10.69 8.17
N GLU A 113 -11.02 -9.49 8.74
CA GLU A 113 -10.21 -9.13 9.91
C GLU A 113 -11.12 -8.51 10.98
N ASP A 114 -10.62 -8.40 12.21
CA ASP A 114 -11.35 -7.68 13.25
C ASP A 114 -11.41 -6.16 12.95
N GLY A 115 -12.52 -5.52 13.32
CA GLY A 115 -12.71 -4.08 13.16
C GLY A 115 -13.23 -3.59 11.80
N PHE A 116 -13.46 -4.47 10.82
CA PHE A 116 -14.26 -4.12 9.63
C PHE A 116 -15.71 -4.57 9.80
N GLY A 117 -16.64 -3.63 9.94
CA GLY A 117 -18.07 -3.90 10.13
C GLY A 117 -18.91 -3.27 9.02
N GLY A 118 -19.82 -4.06 8.44
CA GLY A 118 -20.82 -3.57 7.47
C GLY A 118 -20.50 -3.91 6.02
N ASP A 119 -21.22 -3.25 5.12
CA ASP A 119 -21.03 -3.38 3.67
C ASP A 119 -19.84 -2.52 3.23
N PRO A 120 -18.80 -3.12 2.62
CA PRO A 120 -17.66 -2.35 2.13
C PRO A 120 -17.98 -1.44 0.94
N GLY A 121 -19.13 -1.60 0.31
CA GLY A 121 -19.44 -0.92 -0.94
C GLY A 121 -18.39 -1.26 -2.02
N ARG A 122 -18.13 -0.29 -2.90
CA ARG A 122 -17.10 -0.45 -3.94
C ARG A 122 -15.73 -0.10 -3.38
N LEU A 123 -14.86 -1.10 -3.28
CA LEU A 123 -13.46 -0.93 -2.94
C LEU A 123 -12.60 -0.53 -4.15
N LEU A 124 -11.46 0.10 -3.89
CA LEU A 124 -10.42 0.43 -4.86
C LEU A 124 -9.98 -0.81 -5.64
N GLU A 125 -9.88 -0.73 -6.96
CA GLU A 125 -9.29 -1.77 -7.79
C GLU A 125 -8.07 -1.26 -8.56
N LEU A 126 -7.18 -2.18 -8.94
CA LEU A 126 -5.98 -1.84 -9.73
C LEU A 126 -6.30 -1.05 -11.00
N ARG A 127 -7.40 -1.39 -11.68
CA ARG A 127 -7.84 -0.71 -12.91
C ARG A 127 -8.30 0.73 -12.68
N ASP A 128 -8.56 1.12 -11.43
CA ASP A 128 -8.96 2.48 -11.09
C ASP A 128 -7.73 3.40 -10.98
N VAL A 129 -6.53 2.83 -10.81
CA VAL A 129 -5.26 3.57 -10.69
C VAL A 129 -4.80 4.05 -12.06
N ARG A 130 -4.62 5.36 -12.20
CA ARG A 130 -4.21 6.05 -13.43
C ARG A 130 -2.76 6.49 -13.43
N GLY A 131 -2.08 6.41 -12.29
CA GLY A 131 -0.66 6.74 -12.21
C GLY A 131 -0.07 6.46 -10.85
N ASP A 132 1.26 6.52 -10.78
CA ASP A 132 2.03 6.36 -9.54
C ASP A 132 2.76 7.67 -9.22
N LEU A 133 2.67 8.10 -7.97
CA LEU A 133 3.11 9.41 -7.49
C LEU A 133 4.35 9.31 -6.57
N HIS A 134 5.07 8.17 -6.59
CA HIS A 134 6.36 7.98 -5.91
C HIS A 134 7.25 6.99 -6.65
N CYS A 135 8.17 7.49 -7.48
CA CYS A 135 9.14 6.67 -8.19
C CYS A 135 10.51 7.34 -8.25
N HIS A 136 11.56 6.53 -8.26
CA HIS A 136 12.96 6.99 -8.22
C HIS A 136 13.66 6.60 -9.52
N THR A 137 14.65 7.41 -9.90
CA THR A 137 15.41 7.24 -11.13
C THR A 137 16.91 7.13 -10.82
N THR A 138 17.71 7.00 -11.86
CA THR A 138 19.18 7.06 -11.74
C THR A 138 19.71 8.41 -11.25
N ALA A 139 18.85 9.42 -11.09
CA ALA A 139 19.25 10.71 -10.55
C ALA A 139 19.52 10.64 -9.03
N SER A 140 18.81 9.79 -8.28
CA SER A 140 19.21 9.39 -6.92
C SER A 140 19.69 7.93 -6.85
N ASP A 141 18.79 7.00 -6.67
CA ASP A 141 19.05 5.62 -6.24
C ASP A 141 18.19 4.58 -6.96
N GLY A 142 17.41 5.02 -7.94
CA GLY A 142 16.76 4.18 -8.92
C GLY A 142 17.75 3.61 -9.95
N ARG A 143 17.24 2.69 -10.77
CA ARG A 143 18.02 1.92 -11.75
C ARG A 143 17.61 2.16 -13.20
N ALA A 144 16.70 3.10 -13.42
CA ALA A 144 16.18 3.47 -14.72
C ALA A 144 16.11 5.00 -14.82
N SER A 145 16.33 5.53 -16.01
CA SER A 145 16.12 6.95 -16.31
C SER A 145 14.65 7.33 -16.19
N ALA A 146 14.36 8.63 -16.07
CA ALA A 146 12.98 9.14 -16.09
C ALA A 146 12.21 8.68 -17.35
N TYR A 147 12.87 8.68 -18.52
CA TYR A 147 12.28 8.20 -19.77
C TYR A 147 11.93 6.70 -19.72
N GLU A 148 12.85 5.85 -19.25
CA GLU A 148 12.61 4.40 -19.14
C GLU A 148 11.49 4.07 -18.15
N MET A 149 11.43 4.78 -17.02
CA MET A 149 10.33 4.68 -16.05
C MET A 149 9.00 5.08 -16.69
N GLY A 150 8.97 6.20 -17.43
CA GLY A 150 7.78 6.66 -18.15
C GLY A 150 7.31 5.70 -19.24
N VAL A 151 8.22 5.08 -20.01
CA VAL A 151 7.86 4.04 -20.99
C VAL A 151 7.19 2.86 -20.29
N ALA A 152 7.80 2.33 -19.22
CA ALA A 152 7.26 1.18 -18.50
C ALA A 152 5.89 1.49 -17.85
N ALA A 153 5.73 2.67 -17.24
CA ALA A 153 4.46 3.12 -16.67
C ALA A 153 3.36 3.22 -17.74
N ARG A 154 3.68 3.77 -18.92
CA ARG A 154 2.74 3.83 -20.05
C ARG A 154 2.35 2.45 -20.56
N GLU A 155 3.28 1.49 -20.61
CA GLU A 155 3.00 0.10 -20.99
C GLU A 155 2.07 -0.62 -19.99
N LEU A 156 2.10 -0.21 -18.72
CA LEU A 156 1.14 -0.66 -17.70
C LEU A 156 -0.24 0.00 -17.81
N GLY A 157 -0.41 0.97 -18.72
CA GLY A 157 -1.67 1.67 -18.95
C GLY A 157 -1.90 2.88 -18.04
N TYR A 158 -0.88 3.38 -17.35
CA TYR A 158 -0.98 4.65 -16.63
C TYR A 158 -1.04 5.84 -17.60
N ASP A 159 -1.67 6.92 -17.13
CA ASP A 159 -1.72 8.23 -17.76
C ASP A 159 -0.53 9.11 -17.32
N TYR A 160 -0.04 8.90 -16.09
CA TYR A 160 1.03 9.71 -15.51
C TYR A 160 1.92 8.95 -14.52
N LEU A 161 3.08 9.53 -14.24
CA LEU A 161 4.03 9.06 -13.23
C LEU A 161 4.81 10.23 -12.62
N ALA A 162 4.87 10.34 -11.30
CA ALA A 162 5.74 11.32 -10.64
C ALA A 162 7.14 10.74 -10.40
N ILE A 163 8.15 11.49 -10.83
CA ILE A 163 9.54 11.21 -10.48
C ILE A 163 9.85 11.98 -9.21
N CYS A 164 10.20 11.28 -8.14
CA CYS A 164 10.34 11.79 -6.78
C CYS A 164 11.71 11.43 -6.21
N ASP A 165 12.78 11.66 -6.98
CA ASP A 165 14.14 11.39 -6.48
C ASP A 165 14.44 12.18 -5.19
N HIS A 166 15.29 11.56 -4.36
CA HIS A 166 15.61 12.04 -3.02
C HIS A 166 16.41 13.34 -3.02
N THR A 167 16.27 14.15 -1.98
CA THR A 167 17.13 15.31 -1.72
C THR A 167 18.37 14.94 -0.89
N VAL A 168 19.35 15.85 -0.84
CA VAL A 168 20.67 15.61 -0.21
C VAL A 168 20.64 15.15 1.25
N SER A 169 19.63 15.55 2.03
CA SER A 169 19.54 15.24 3.46
C SER A 169 19.26 13.78 3.80
N VAL A 170 18.85 12.94 2.83
CA VAL A 170 18.66 11.50 3.07
C VAL A 170 19.97 10.83 3.53
N GLY A 171 21.11 11.30 3.01
CA GLY A 171 22.47 10.93 3.44
C GLY A 171 22.89 9.48 3.18
N ALA A 172 21.93 8.56 2.99
CA ALA A 172 22.18 7.15 2.68
C ALA A 172 22.41 6.90 1.18
N VAL A 173 22.01 7.84 0.33
CA VAL A 173 22.05 7.75 -1.14
C VAL A 173 22.52 9.07 -1.74
N THR A 174 22.85 9.07 -3.03
CA THR A 174 23.11 10.30 -3.78
C THR A 174 21.80 11.07 -3.92
N GLY A 175 21.65 12.16 -3.17
CA GLY A 175 20.47 13.04 -3.26
C GLY A 175 20.71 14.24 -4.18
N LEU A 176 19.63 14.83 -4.67
CA LEU A 176 19.64 16.02 -5.51
C LEU A 176 19.61 17.30 -4.67
N ASP A 177 20.46 18.26 -5.02
CA ASP A 177 20.34 19.64 -4.54
C ASP A 177 19.40 20.45 -5.45
N ALA A 178 19.21 21.74 -5.14
CA ALA A 178 18.38 22.65 -5.93
C ALA A 178 18.72 22.65 -7.44
N ALA A 179 20.02 22.60 -7.78
CA ALA A 179 20.45 22.57 -9.17
C ALA A 179 20.20 21.20 -9.82
N GLY A 180 20.35 20.11 -9.07
CA GLY A 180 20.01 18.75 -9.48
C GLY A 180 18.53 18.57 -9.80
N VAL A 181 17.65 19.07 -8.93
CA VAL A 181 16.19 19.03 -9.14
C VAL A 181 15.80 19.78 -10.41
N ARG A 182 16.38 20.97 -10.65
CA ARG A 182 16.12 21.73 -11.88
C ARG A 182 16.59 21.00 -13.14
N ARG A 183 17.79 20.40 -13.12
CA ARG A 183 18.28 19.57 -14.23
C ARG A 183 17.37 18.37 -14.50
N GLN A 184 16.92 17.69 -13.45
CA GLN A 184 15.94 16.62 -13.60
C GLN A 184 14.61 17.13 -14.21
N GLY A 185 14.19 18.36 -13.87
CA GLY A 185 13.03 19.00 -14.49
C GLY A 185 13.18 19.22 -16.00
N GLU A 186 14.40 19.46 -16.49
CA GLU A 186 14.73 19.54 -17.92
C GLU A 186 14.67 18.14 -18.57
N GLU A 187 15.27 17.13 -17.95
CA GLU A 187 15.21 15.73 -18.43
C GLU A 187 13.77 15.21 -18.52
N ILE A 188 12.94 15.55 -17.53
CA ILE A 188 11.50 15.23 -17.53
C ILE A 188 10.77 15.96 -18.66
N ALA A 189 11.15 17.20 -18.97
CA ALA A 189 10.55 17.95 -20.09
C ALA A 189 10.83 17.26 -21.43
N GLU A 190 12.09 16.89 -21.67
CA GLU A 190 12.50 16.17 -22.88
C GLU A 190 11.83 14.80 -22.99
N ALA A 191 11.69 14.08 -21.87
CA ALA A 191 10.99 12.81 -21.84
C ALA A 191 9.50 12.98 -22.17
N ASN A 192 8.85 14.03 -21.65
CA ASN A 192 7.43 14.32 -21.91
C ASN A 192 7.14 14.61 -23.39
N GLU A 193 8.04 15.27 -24.12
CA GLU A 193 7.89 15.47 -25.57
C GLU A 193 7.75 14.15 -26.34
N ARG A 194 8.39 13.08 -25.83
CA ARG A 194 8.43 11.75 -26.45
C ARG A 194 7.35 10.80 -25.93
N LEU A 195 6.85 11.04 -24.72
CA LEU A 195 5.92 10.14 -24.04
C LEU A 195 4.46 10.52 -24.25
N ALA A 196 4.17 11.74 -24.70
CA ALA A 196 2.82 12.25 -24.93
C ALA A 196 1.92 11.21 -25.66
N PRO A 197 0.65 11.02 -25.22
CA PRO A 197 -0.06 11.82 -24.22
C PRO A 197 0.22 11.45 -22.75
N PHE A 198 1.07 10.45 -22.47
CA PHE A 198 1.50 10.13 -21.10
C PHE A 198 2.33 11.29 -20.52
N ARG A 199 2.21 11.52 -19.20
CA ARG A 199 2.91 12.63 -18.54
C ARG A 199 3.74 12.19 -17.33
N LEU A 200 5.04 12.47 -17.39
CA LEU A 200 5.90 12.52 -16.21
C LEU A 200 5.68 13.83 -15.45
N LEU A 201 5.47 13.74 -14.15
CA LEU A 201 5.36 14.88 -13.24
C LEU A 201 6.73 15.20 -12.65
N ARG A 202 7.06 16.50 -12.60
CA ARG A 202 8.25 16.99 -11.90
C ARG A 202 8.01 16.92 -10.40
N GLY A 203 8.45 15.85 -9.78
CA GLY A 203 8.32 15.67 -8.34
C GLY A 203 9.65 15.66 -7.60
N THR A 204 9.56 15.49 -6.29
CA THR A 204 10.70 15.17 -5.43
C THR A 204 10.20 14.48 -4.17
N GLU A 205 11.02 13.60 -3.62
CA GLU A 205 10.90 13.21 -2.23
C GLU A 205 11.81 14.11 -1.37
N CYS A 206 11.21 15.17 -0.84
CA CYS A 206 11.90 16.18 -0.05
C CYS A 206 12.01 15.74 1.42
N ASP A 207 13.24 15.62 1.93
CA ASP A 207 13.43 15.32 3.34
C ASP A 207 12.93 16.47 4.23
N ILE A 208 12.24 16.10 5.30
CA ILE A 208 11.87 16.99 6.40
C ILE A 208 13.05 17.01 7.36
N ARG A 209 13.75 18.13 7.50
CA ARG A 209 14.88 18.28 8.42
C ARG A 209 14.45 18.20 9.89
N ARG A 210 15.40 18.05 10.81
CA ARG A 210 15.13 17.88 12.25
C ARG A 210 14.33 19.03 12.88
N ASP A 211 14.49 20.24 12.35
CA ASP A 211 13.78 21.44 12.78
C ASP A 211 12.40 21.61 12.12
N GLY A 212 12.00 20.68 11.24
CA GLY A 212 10.74 20.71 10.50
C GLY A 212 10.79 21.47 9.18
N THR A 213 11.93 22.07 8.82
CA THR A 213 12.09 22.72 7.50
C THR A 213 12.26 21.67 6.40
N LEU A 214 11.88 22.01 5.17
CA LEU A 214 12.12 21.17 4.00
C LEU A 214 13.56 21.32 3.50
N ASP A 215 14.07 20.27 2.85
CA ASP A 215 15.45 20.21 2.40
C ASP A 215 15.75 21.07 1.15
N LEU A 216 14.71 21.52 0.46
CA LEU A 216 14.79 22.42 -0.69
C LEU A 216 14.22 23.80 -0.35
N PRO A 217 14.76 24.87 -0.95
CA PRO A 217 14.21 26.21 -0.79
C PRO A 217 12.88 26.37 -1.56
N ASP A 218 12.05 27.29 -1.08
CA ASP A 218 10.70 27.55 -1.60
C ASP A 218 10.67 27.90 -3.10
N ASP A 219 11.69 28.60 -3.61
CA ASP A 219 11.76 28.94 -5.04
C ASP A 219 11.84 27.68 -5.91
N VAL A 220 12.60 26.67 -5.48
CA VAL A 220 12.70 25.37 -6.15
C VAL A 220 11.41 24.58 -5.98
N LEU A 221 10.88 24.50 -4.76
CA LEU A 221 9.63 23.76 -4.49
C LEU A 221 8.45 24.31 -5.29
N SER A 222 8.42 25.61 -5.57
CA SER A 222 7.37 26.26 -6.37
C SER A 222 7.37 25.88 -7.87
N GLU A 223 8.47 25.30 -8.36
CA GLU A 223 8.61 24.85 -9.76
C GLU A 223 8.11 23.40 -9.97
N LEU A 224 7.80 22.69 -8.88
CA LEU A 224 7.44 21.27 -8.91
C LEU A 224 5.93 21.05 -9.08
N ASP A 225 5.59 19.96 -9.76
CA ASP A 225 4.22 19.47 -9.94
C ASP A 225 3.73 18.71 -8.69
N TRP A 226 4.64 18.05 -7.96
CA TRP A 226 4.30 17.16 -6.84
C TRP A 226 5.42 17.09 -5.79
N VAL A 227 5.12 17.35 -4.51
CA VAL A 227 6.12 17.26 -3.42
C VAL A 227 5.70 16.22 -2.40
N GLN A 228 6.48 15.14 -2.33
CA GLN A 228 6.42 14.15 -1.25
C GLN A 228 7.33 14.63 -0.11
N ALA A 229 6.78 14.88 1.06
CA ALA A 229 7.55 15.23 2.24
C ALA A 229 7.76 13.98 3.11
N SER A 230 8.98 13.75 3.60
CA SER A 230 9.31 12.48 4.26
C SER A 230 10.30 12.66 5.40
N VAL A 231 10.22 11.79 6.41
CA VAL A 231 11.22 11.75 7.49
C VAL A 231 12.18 10.59 7.27
N HIS A 232 13.39 10.81 6.77
CA HIS A 232 14.38 9.73 6.64
C HIS A 232 15.28 9.60 7.87
N GLY A 233 15.79 10.74 8.35
CA GLY A 233 16.68 10.80 9.50
C GLY A 233 15.94 11.03 10.83
N GLY A 234 16.51 10.56 11.95
CA GLY A 234 16.03 10.92 13.29
C GLY A 234 14.72 10.25 13.73
N GLN A 235 14.34 9.12 13.12
CA GLN A 235 13.08 8.41 13.41
C GLN A 235 12.96 7.83 14.83
N ARG A 236 14.01 7.89 15.65
CA ARG A 236 13.99 7.46 17.06
C ARG A 236 13.60 8.59 18.03
N GLY A 237 13.21 9.75 17.53
CA GLY A 237 12.74 10.87 18.36
C GLY A 237 11.46 10.52 19.12
N SER A 238 11.16 11.31 20.16
CA SER A 238 9.90 11.17 20.90
C SER A 238 8.68 11.50 20.02
N ARG A 239 7.48 11.05 20.45
CA ARG A 239 6.21 11.40 19.79
C ARG A 239 6.07 12.90 19.58
N ASP A 240 6.33 13.70 20.61
CA ASP A 240 6.19 15.16 20.55
C ASP A 240 7.19 15.83 19.62
N GLU A 241 8.42 15.33 19.55
CA GLU A 241 9.44 15.85 18.63
C GLU A 241 9.12 15.50 17.18
N LEU A 242 8.80 14.23 16.89
CA LEU A 242 8.46 13.78 15.54
C LEU A 242 7.19 14.45 15.03
N THR A 243 6.16 14.54 15.88
CA THR A 243 4.89 15.17 15.50
C THR A 243 5.08 16.65 15.21
N ARG A 244 5.78 17.41 16.07
CA ARG A 244 6.05 18.83 15.81
C ARG A 244 6.87 19.03 14.53
N ARG A 245 7.86 18.17 14.28
CA ARG A 245 8.68 18.22 13.06
C ARG A 245 7.84 18.01 11.81
N VAL A 246 6.97 16.99 11.79
CA VAL A 246 6.09 16.71 10.65
C VAL A 246 5.08 17.84 10.46
N LEU A 247 4.41 18.29 11.52
CA LEU A 247 3.43 19.38 11.44
C LEU A 247 4.07 20.69 10.95
N ALA A 248 5.30 21.00 11.37
CA ALA A 248 6.03 22.17 10.87
C ALA A 248 6.31 22.09 9.37
N ALA A 249 6.67 20.92 8.84
CA ALA A 249 6.86 20.73 7.40
C ALA A 249 5.56 20.91 6.61
N LEU A 250 4.43 20.48 7.20
CA LEU A 250 3.10 20.70 6.64
C LEU A 250 2.69 22.18 6.64
N GLU A 251 3.42 23.11 7.26
CA GLU A 251 3.14 24.54 7.07
C GLU A 251 3.61 25.06 5.69
N SER A 252 4.53 24.35 5.02
CA SER A 252 4.96 24.72 3.67
C SER A 252 3.80 24.56 2.67
N PRO A 253 3.46 25.56 1.83
CA PRO A 253 2.35 25.49 0.88
C PRO A 253 2.62 24.51 -0.29
N TYR A 254 3.86 24.03 -0.43
CA TYR A 254 4.27 23.20 -1.57
C TYR A 254 4.07 21.71 -1.33
N VAL A 255 3.93 21.26 -0.07
CA VAL A 255 3.77 19.84 0.25
C VAL A 255 2.44 19.32 -0.30
N SER A 256 2.54 18.25 -1.09
CA SER A 256 1.40 17.58 -1.71
C SER A 256 0.95 16.36 -0.90
N CYS A 257 1.93 15.56 -0.46
CA CYS A 257 1.72 14.31 0.20
C CYS A 257 2.77 14.10 1.31
N LEU A 258 2.36 13.51 2.44
CA LEU A 258 3.29 12.96 3.42
C LEU A 258 3.58 11.49 3.06
N SER A 259 4.83 11.17 2.74
CA SER A 259 5.24 9.82 2.33
C SER A 259 5.59 8.95 3.56
N HIS A 260 5.41 7.63 3.42
CA HIS A 260 5.68 6.57 4.42
C HIS A 260 5.89 7.07 5.88
N PRO A 261 4.82 7.57 6.53
CA PRO A 261 4.95 8.45 7.69
C PRO A 261 5.55 7.78 8.93
N THR A 262 5.29 6.48 9.10
CA THR A 262 5.81 5.70 10.22
C THR A 262 7.25 5.28 9.98
N GLY A 263 7.68 5.30 8.71
CA GLY A 263 9.00 4.91 8.27
C GLY A 263 9.36 3.48 8.63
N ARG A 264 8.38 2.61 8.91
CA ARG A 264 8.63 1.21 9.25
C ARG A 264 9.35 0.49 8.11
N LEU A 265 10.14 -0.51 8.47
CA LEU A 265 10.63 -1.55 7.56
C LEU A 265 10.29 -2.89 8.20
N ILE A 266 9.45 -3.68 7.54
CA ILE A 266 8.98 -4.98 8.02
C ILE A 266 10.19 -5.83 8.42
N ASN A 267 10.13 -6.41 9.62
CA ASN A 267 11.20 -7.20 10.24
C ASN A 267 12.54 -6.48 10.53
N HIS A 268 12.67 -5.19 10.23
CA HIS A 268 13.94 -4.46 10.37
C HIS A 268 13.84 -3.19 11.22
N ARG A 269 12.80 -2.38 11.03
CA ARG A 269 12.58 -1.10 11.72
C ARG A 269 11.12 -0.98 12.14
N GLN A 270 10.90 -0.88 13.44
CA GLN A 270 9.57 -0.63 13.99
C GLN A 270 9.04 0.75 13.53
N PRO A 271 7.71 0.93 13.43
CA PRO A 271 7.09 2.23 13.25
C PRO A 271 7.65 3.27 14.23
N ASN A 272 7.90 4.48 13.73
CA ASN A 272 8.29 5.60 14.58
C ASN A 272 7.09 6.08 15.44
N ALA A 273 7.35 7.03 16.35
CA ALA A 273 6.37 7.46 17.35
C ALA A 273 5.45 8.61 16.90
N VAL A 274 5.43 8.99 15.62
CA VAL A 274 4.62 10.13 15.13
C VAL A 274 3.15 9.97 15.49
N ASP A 275 2.51 11.07 15.89
CA ASP A 275 1.07 11.11 16.14
C ASP A 275 0.29 11.20 14.81
N LEU A 276 -0.07 10.05 14.26
CA LEU A 276 -0.82 9.98 13.00
C LEU A 276 -2.19 10.66 13.09
N GLN A 277 -2.86 10.68 14.24
CA GLN A 277 -4.16 11.35 14.38
C GLN A 277 -4.01 12.87 14.22
N ALA A 278 -3.01 13.46 14.88
CA ALA A 278 -2.72 14.88 14.74
C ALA A 278 -2.30 15.24 13.30
N VAL A 279 -1.51 14.37 12.66
CA VAL A 279 -1.08 14.54 11.27
C VAL A 279 -2.27 14.46 10.31
N PHE A 280 -3.15 13.46 10.46
CA PHE A 280 -4.35 13.33 9.62
C PHE A 280 -5.29 14.53 9.75
N ALA A 281 -5.51 15.02 10.97
CA ALA A 281 -6.30 16.23 11.18
C ALA A 281 -5.71 17.42 10.39
N ARG A 282 -4.38 17.61 10.46
CA ARG A 282 -3.72 18.70 9.72
C ARG A 282 -3.79 18.52 8.20
N LEU A 283 -3.57 17.30 7.70
CA LEU A 283 -3.66 17.01 6.27
C LEU A 283 -5.08 17.27 5.75
N ALA A 284 -6.11 16.85 6.48
CA ALA A 284 -7.51 17.08 6.12
C ALA A 284 -7.85 18.58 6.04
N GLU A 285 -7.42 19.38 7.01
CA GLU A 285 -7.60 20.85 7.01
C GLU A 285 -7.00 21.52 5.78
N GLN A 286 -5.86 21.01 5.31
CA GLN A 286 -5.12 21.56 4.17
C GLN A 286 -5.53 20.93 2.83
N GLY A 287 -6.42 19.93 2.88
CA GLY A 287 -6.82 19.13 1.73
C GLY A 287 -5.71 18.24 1.17
N ARG A 288 -4.64 17.98 1.93
CA ARG A 288 -3.43 17.21 1.53
C ARG A 288 -3.61 15.71 1.67
N ALA A 289 -2.71 14.97 1.03
CA ALA A 289 -2.75 13.53 1.03
C ALA A 289 -1.72 12.87 1.94
N VAL A 290 -1.94 11.58 2.23
CA VAL A 290 -0.97 10.69 2.90
C VAL A 290 -0.74 9.43 2.07
N GLU A 291 0.48 8.92 2.11
CA GLU A 291 0.88 7.76 1.32
C GLU A 291 0.52 6.40 1.96
N VAL A 292 0.12 5.47 1.10
CA VAL A 292 0.18 4.02 1.27
C VAL A 292 1.21 3.49 0.29
N ASN A 293 2.40 3.23 0.81
CA ASN A 293 3.59 2.84 0.08
C ASN A 293 3.60 1.32 -0.14
N GLY A 294 3.61 0.89 -1.39
CA GLY A 294 3.57 -0.51 -1.81
C GLY A 294 4.91 -1.20 -1.81
N LEU A 295 6.02 -0.56 -1.43
CA LEU A 295 7.31 -1.24 -1.35
C LEU A 295 7.18 -2.43 -0.38
N PRO A 296 7.52 -3.67 -0.81
CA PRO A 296 7.29 -4.87 -0.01
C PRO A 296 7.90 -4.81 1.40
N ASP A 297 9.05 -4.15 1.54
CA ASP A 297 9.74 -4.01 2.81
C ASP A 297 9.10 -2.95 3.72
N ARG A 298 8.23 -2.05 3.21
CA ARG A 298 7.58 -0.97 3.97
C ARG A 298 6.11 -1.31 4.26
N LEU A 299 5.31 -1.34 3.20
CA LEU A 299 3.85 -1.34 3.23
C LEU A 299 3.23 -0.18 4.04
N ASP A 300 3.86 1.00 4.08
CA ASP A 300 3.48 2.08 5.00
C ASP A 300 2.65 3.17 4.32
N LEU A 301 1.41 3.46 4.72
CA LEU A 301 0.69 3.10 5.94
C LEU A 301 0.10 1.68 6.02
N ARG A 302 -0.08 1.17 7.25
CA ARG A 302 -0.90 -0.02 7.56
C ARG A 302 -2.38 0.23 7.25
N ASP A 303 -3.12 -0.84 7.00
CA ASP A 303 -4.57 -0.85 6.78
C ASP A 303 -5.39 -0.11 7.86
N GLU A 304 -5.06 -0.29 9.14
CA GLU A 304 -5.71 0.44 10.23
C GLU A 304 -5.54 1.96 10.12
N HIS A 305 -4.37 2.42 9.67
CA HIS A 305 -4.08 3.83 9.46
C HIS A 305 -4.75 4.36 8.19
N VAL A 306 -4.91 3.52 7.15
CA VAL A 306 -5.73 3.87 5.98
C VAL A 306 -7.17 4.12 6.41
N ARG A 307 -7.74 3.23 7.23
CA ARG A 307 -9.10 3.41 7.75
C ARG A 307 -9.22 4.73 8.55
N GLN A 308 -8.26 5.01 9.43
CA GLN A 308 -8.20 6.27 10.19
C GLN A 308 -8.08 7.51 9.29
N ALA A 309 -7.24 7.46 8.24
CA ALA A 309 -7.09 8.57 7.29
C ALA A 309 -8.42 8.86 6.56
N ARG A 310 -9.12 7.81 6.13
CA ARG A 310 -10.45 7.93 5.50
C ARG A 310 -11.50 8.51 6.43
N GLU A 311 -11.57 8.01 7.67
CA GLU A 311 -12.48 8.52 8.70
C GLU A 311 -12.21 9.99 9.03
N ALA A 312 -10.94 10.42 8.93
CA ALA A 312 -10.53 11.82 9.06
C ALA A 312 -10.76 12.68 7.79
N GLY A 313 -11.20 12.09 6.68
CA GLY A 313 -11.41 12.80 5.41
C GLY A 313 -10.11 13.17 4.67
N VAL A 314 -9.00 12.51 4.98
CA VAL A 314 -7.71 12.69 4.33
C VAL A 314 -7.67 11.88 3.03
N ALA A 315 -7.28 12.52 1.93
CA ALA A 315 -7.05 11.80 0.67
C ALA A 315 -5.84 10.87 0.81
N VAL A 316 -5.93 9.68 0.22
CA VAL A 316 -4.84 8.70 0.25
C VAL A 316 -4.17 8.62 -1.12
N VAL A 317 -2.85 8.45 -1.13
CA VAL A 317 -2.08 8.18 -2.34
C VAL A 317 -1.53 6.77 -2.25
N VAL A 318 -1.78 5.92 -3.24
CA VAL A 318 -1.19 4.58 -3.35
C VAL A 318 -0.01 4.63 -4.30
N ASN A 319 1.19 4.24 -3.87
CA ASN A 319 2.40 4.32 -4.69
C ASN A 319 3.26 3.07 -4.57
N THR A 320 4.22 2.88 -5.48
CA THR A 320 5.13 1.75 -5.46
C THR A 320 6.46 2.00 -4.76
N ASP A 321 6.88 3.28 -4.67
CA ASP A 321 8.24 3.65 -4.25
C ASP A 321 9.28 2.91 -5.14
N ALA A 322 8.99 2.89 -6.45
CA ALA A 322 9.71 2.06 -7.39
C ALA A 322 11.08 2.66 -7.72
N HIS A 323 12.12 1.88 -7.44
CA HIS A 323 13.52 2.17 -7.82
C HIS A 323 13.92 1.46 -9.13
N SER A 324 12.97 0.86 -9.84
CA SER A 324 13.16 0.22 -11.14
C SER A 324 11.82 0.01 -11.83
N THR A 325 11.82 -0.19 -13.14
CA THR A 325 10.59 -0.47 -13.90
C THR A 325 9.82 -1.69 -13.38
N ARG A 326 10.53 -2.74 -12.92
CA ARG A 326 9.90 -3.91 -12.27
C ARG A 326 9.20 -3.54 -10.95
N GLY A 327 9.72 -2.55 -10.24
CA GLY A 327 9.14 -2.05 -8.98
C GLY A 327 7.74 -1.47 -9.15
N LEU A 328 7.37 -1.01 -10.35
CA LEU A 328 6.02 -0.50 -10.64
C LEU A 328 4.93 -1.56 -10.41
N GLY A 329 5.28 -2.86 -10.45
CA GLY A 329 4.36 -3.95 -10.12
C GLY A 329 3.91 -3.98 -8.64
N ASN A 330 4.62 -3.27 -7.75
CA ASN A 330 4.28 -3.17 -6.33
C ASN A 330 2.95 -2.45 -6.08
N MET A 331 2.35 -1.79 -7.08
CA MET A 331 1.05 -1.11 -6.95
C MET A 331 -0.03 -2.04 -6.42
N GLN A 332 0.05 -3.34 -6.76
CA GLN A 332 -0.85 -4.35 -6.24
C GLN A 332 -0.84 -4.43 -4.70
N LEU A 333 0.32 -4.23 -4.08
CA LEU A 333 0.46 -4.25 -2.63
C LEU A 333 -0.14 -2.98 -2.00
N ALA A 334 0.13 -1.80 -2.57
CA ALA A 334 -0.48 -0.55 -2.09
C ALA A 334 -2.01 -0.57 -2.21
N VAL A 335 -2.54 -1.04 -3.35
CA VAL A 335 -3.99 -1.20 -3.56
C VAL A 335 -4.57 -2.22 -2.58
N ALA A 336 -3.90 -3.35 -2.36
CA ALA A 336 -4.37 -4.33 -1.40
C ALA A 336 -4.43 -3.77 0.03
N THR A 337 -3.40 -3.06 0.47
CA THR A 337 -3.38 -2.39 1.78
C THR A 337 -4.47 -1.33 1.88
N ALA A 338 -4.69 -0.54 0.82
CA ALA A 338 -5.77 0.43 0.79
C ALA A 338 -7.15 -0.23 0.90
N ARG A 339 -7.38 -1.34 0.18
CA ARG A 339 -8.61 -2.14 0.25
C ARG A 339 -8.83 -2.73 1.64
N ARG A 340 -7.79 -3.20 2.32
CA ARG A 340 -7.85 -3.67 3.73
C ARG A 340 -8.33 -2.58 4.69
N GLY A 341 -7.95 -1.32 4.42
CA GLY A 341 -8.47 -0.13 5.12
C GLY A 341 -9.87 0.32 4.69
N GLY A 342 -10.52 -0.42 3.78
CA GLY A 342 -11.85 -0.11 3.25
C GLY A 342 -11.88 0.98 2.19
N ALA A 343 -10.73 1.37 1.61
CA ALA A 343 -10.67 2.48 0.65
C ALA A 343 -11.49 2.23 -0.61
N ALA A 344 -12.33 3.20 -0.95
CA ALA A 344 -13.01 3.32 -2.22
C ALA A 344 -12.18 4.18 -3.20
N PRO A 345 -12.45 4.13 -4.51
CA PRO A 345 -11.72 4.94 -5.50
C PRO A 345 -11.73 6.44 -5.25
N ASP A 346 -12.81 6.98 -4.67
CA ASP A 346 -12.94 8.41 -4.38
C ASP A 346 -12.02 8.87 -3.25
N ASP A 347 -11.57 7.94 -2.40
CA ASP A 347 -10.61 8.20 -1.34
C ASP A 347 -9.17 8.34 -1.87
N ILE A 348 -8.92 7.92 -3.11
CA ILE A 348 -7.58 7.74 -3.67
C ILE A 348 -7.25 8.82 -4.71
N VAL A 349 -6.12 9.50 -4.55
CA VAL A 349 -5.67 10.54 -5.50
C VAL A 349 -5.32 9.94 -6.86
N ASN A 350 -4.72 8.74 -6.88
CA ASN A 350 -4.26 8.07 -8.09
C ASN A 350 -5.38 7.67 -9.07
N THR A 351 -6.66 7.82 -8.70
CA THR A 351 -7.80 7.52 -9.57
C THR A 351 -8.23 8.71 -10.43
N ARG A 352 -7.65 9.89 -10.17
CA ARG A 352 -8.00 11.15 -10.80
C ARG A 352 -7.24 11.35 -12.12
N PRO A 353 -7.81 12.06 -13.10
CA PRO A 353 -7.03 12.53 -14.25
C PRO A 353 -5.85 13.41 -13.81
N VAL A 354 -4.79 13.42 -14.62
CA VAL A 354 -3.56 14.18 -14.31
C VAL A 354 -3.83 15.67 -14.06
N ASP A 355 -4.76 16.28 -14.79
CA ASP A 355 -5.10 17.69 -14.62
C ASP A 355 -5.75 17.97 -13.26
N GLU A 356 -6.54 17.02 -12.73
CA GLU A 356 -7.09 17.14 -11.39
C GLU A 356 -6.00 16.98 -10.33
N VAL A 357 -5.05 16.05 -10.52
CA VAL A 357 -3.89 15.88 -9.61
C VAL A 357 -3.07 17.17 -9.56
N LEU A 358 -2.75 17.77 -10.71
CA LEU A 358 -2.00 19.02 -10.80
C LEU A 358 -2.77 20.23 -10.25
N ALA A 359 -4.10 20.19 -10.33
CA ALA A 359 -4.97 21.22 -9.76
C ALA A 359 -5.10 21.11 -8.24
N MET A 360 -4.65 20.02 -7.61
CA MET A 360 -4.51 19.93 -6.16
C MET A 360 -3.35 20.84 -5.70
N ARG A 361 -3.50 22.15 -5.85
CA ARG A 361 -2.65 23.14 -5.17
C ARG A 361 -3.12 23.21 -3.72
N PHE A 362 -2.51 22.36 -2.91
CA PHE A 362 -2.83 22.18 -1.50
C PHE A 362 -2.49 23.42 -0.67
N GLY A 363 -3.45 24.35 -0.56
CA GLY A 363 -3.29 25.64 0.12
C GLY A 363 -4.20 26.77 -0.39
N GLY A 364 -5.03 26.53 -1.41
CA GLY A 364 -6.14 27.44 -1.75
C GLY A 364 -7.35 27.23 -0.82
N PRO A 365 -8.18 28.27 -0.57
CA PRO A 365 -9.36 28.14 0.28
C PRO A 365 -10.27 27.01 -0.25
N SER A 366 -10.66 26.10 0.65
CA SER A 366 -11.49 24.95 0.31
C SER A 366 -12.79 25.42 -0.36
N SER A 367 -13.07 24.89 -1.54
CA SER A 367 -14.37 25.06 -2.19
C SER A 367 -15.38 24.10 -1.57
N GLY A 368 -15.83 24.42 -0.34
CA GLY A 368 -17.05 23.92 0.29
C GLY A 368 -17.16 22.40 0.55
N PRO A 369 -18.13 21.98 1.38
CA PRO A 369 -18.37 20.56 1.64
C PRO A 369 -18.90 19.88 0.38
N ARG A 370 -18.30 18.74 0.01
CA ARG A 370 -18.90 17.79 -0.93
C ARG A 370 -20.19 17.25 -0.29
N ALA A 371 -21.31 17.44 -0.97
CA ALA A 371 -22.65 17.03 -0.55
C ALA A 371 -22.88 15.53 -0.73
#